data_AF-A0A3D0CDC6-F1
#
_entry.id   AF-A0A3D0CDC6-F1
#
_cell.length_a   1.000
_cell.length_b   1.000
_cell.length_c   1.000
_cell.angle_alpha   90.00
_cell.angle_beta   90.00
_cell.angle_gamma   90.00
#
_symmetry.space_group_name_H-M   'P 1'
#
loop_
_entity.id
_entity.type
_entity.pdbx_description
1 polymer ?
#
loop_
_entity_poly.entity_id
_entity_poly.type
_entity_poly.pdbx_seq_one_letter_code
_entity_poly.pdbx_strand_id
1 'polypeptide(L)'
;LWENLPGEKSEYVVSRPIFYKRIILFTLEGSGLLELSDFENELLGVVQGFSYGREIKSNPRLHFAFQKDDVVNIRLLLNKRIGGVLGGYPGTVIAVKKNDAANKIHYDLDNPVAILESFYVCKNDADGIKLCNGINKA
;
A
#
# COMPACT_ATOMS: atom_id res chain seq x y z
N LEU A 1 5.45 8.73 -5.12
CA LEU A 1 3.99 8.81 -4.86
C LEU A 1 3.63 10.21 -4.42
N TRP A 2 2.53 10.76 -4.92
CA TRP A 2 2.05 12.11 -4.56
C TRP A 2 1.86 12.32 -3.06
N GLU A 3 1.55 11.25 -2.33
CA GLU A 3 1.23 11.26 -0.92
C GLU A 3 2.34 11.80 0.00
N ASN A 4 3.61 11.63 -0.40
CA ASN A 4 4.76 11.95 0.43
C ASN A 4 5.61 13.11 -0.13
N LEU A 5 5.11 13.83 -1.14
CA LEU A 5 5.84 14.96 -1.71
C LEU A 5 5.75 16.18 -0.78
N PRO A 6 6.88 16.83 -0.43
CA PRO A 6 6.87 18.05 0.36
C PRO A 6 6.36 19.24 -0.46
N GLY A 7 5.89 20.30 0.18
CA GLY A 7 5.49 21.53 -0.52
C GLY A 7 4.20 21.40 -1.33
N GLU A 8 4.00 22.35 -2.24
CA GLU A 8 2.77 22.44 -3.05
C GLU A 8 2.89 21.58 -4.30
N LYS A 9 1.81 20.89 -4.69
CA LYS A 9 1.84 20.03 -5.90
C LYS A 9 2.20 20.79 -7.17
N SER A 10 1.87 22.08 -7.24
CA SER A 10 2.19 22.96 -8.36
C SER A 10 3.69 23.22 -8.52
N GLU A 11 4.52 22.91 -7.52
CA GLU A 11 5.99 23.02 -7.58
C GLU A 11 6.64 21.85 -8.33
N TYR A 12 5.84 20.87 -8.76
CA TYR A 12 6.33 19.64 -9.37
C TYR A 12 5.67 19.34 -10.71
N VAL A 13 6.44 18.65 -11.56
CA VAL A 13 5.94 17.90 -12.72
C VAL A 13 6.38 16.45 -12.57
N VAL A 14 5.62 15.52 -13.15
CA VAL A 14 5.89 14.09 -13.00
C VAL A 14 6.07 13.41 -14.35
N SER A 15 6.86 12.34 -14.36
CA SER A 15 6.90 11.43 -15.49
C SER A 15 5.59 10.64 -15.60
N ARG A 16 5.40 9.95 -16.73
CA ARG A 16 4.45 8.84 -16.83
C ARG A 16 4.79 7.80 -15.75
N PRO A 17 3.79 7.07 -15.23
CA PRO A 17 4.04 5.98 -14.29
C PRO A 17 5.04 4.98 -14.87
N ILE A 18 6.05 4.63 -14.08
CA ILE A 18 7.05 3.60 -14.40
C ILE A 18 6.70 2.25 -13.76
N PHE A 19 5.85 2.28 -12.73
CA PHE A 19 5.43 1.09 -12.00
C PHE A 19 4.09 1.33 -11.30
N TYR A 20 3.29 0.27 -11.18
CA TYR A 20 2.02 0.29 -10.48
C TYR A 20 2.11 -0.60 -9.25
N LYS A 21 2.02 0.02 -8.07
CA LYS A 21 2.08 -0.66 -6.79
C LYS A 21 0.67 -1.08 -6.38
N ARG A 22 0.42 -2.38 -6.33
CA ARG A 22 -0.84 -2.95 -5.87
C ARG A 22 -0.84 -3.07 -4.35
N ILE A 23 -1.88 -2.51 -3.72
CA ILE A 23 -2.19 -2.69 -2.31
C ILE A 23 -3.21 -3.81 -2.21
N ILE A 24 -2.89 -4.82 -1.41
CA ILE A 24 -3.68 -6.03 -1.24
C ILE A 24 -4.12 -6.11 0.21
N LEU A 25 -5.37 -6.53 0.43
CA LEU A 25 -5.89 -6.87 1.75
C LEU A 25 -5.60 -8.35 2.03
N PHE A 26 -5.01 -8.62 3.20
CA PHE A 26 -4.74 -9.97 3.69
C PHE A 26 -5.55 -10.20 4.95
N THR A 27 -6.31 -11.29 5.00
CA THR A 27 -7.15 -11.66 6.15
C THR A 27 -6.95 -13.13 6.51
N LEU A 28 -7.48 -13.56 7.65
CA LEU A 28 -7.52 -15.00 7.96
C LEU A 28 -8.62 -15.68 7.15
N GLU A 29 -8.32 -16.89 6.66
CA GLU A 29 -9.32 -17.74 6.00
C GLU A 29 -10.51 -17.97 6.93
N GLY A 30 -11.73 -17.74 6.42
CA GLY A 30 -12.97 -17.88 7.18
C GLY A 30 -13.26 -16.76 8.19
N SER A 31 -12.52 -15.64 8.18
CA SER A 31 -12.81 -14.49 9.06
C SER A 31 -14.11 -13.76 8.69
N GLY A 32 -14.55 -13.87 7.44
CA GLY A 32 -15.65 -13.07 6.88
C GLY A 32 -15.27 -11.63 6.52
N LEU A 33 -14.01 -11.22 6.73
CA LEU A 33 -13.49 -9.90 6.38
C LEU A 33 -12.93 -9.96 4.95
N LEU A 34 -13.63 -9.32 4.00
CA LEU A 34 -13.35 -9.42 2.55
C LEU A 34 -13.03 -8.07 1.91
N GLU A 35 -13.55 -6.97 2.46
CA GLU A 35 -13.38 -5.62 1.92
C GLU A 35 -13.09 -4.60 3.02
N LEU A 36 -12.66 -3.38 2.64
CA LEU A 36 -12.30 -2.34 3.61
C LEU A 36 -13.48 -1.91 4.51
N SER A 37 -14.72 -2.02 4.04
CA SER A 37 -15.94 -1.74 4.82
C SER A 37 -16.07 -2.65 6.04
N ASP A 38 -15.51 -3.85 6.00
CA ASP A 38 -15.63 -4.81 7.09
C ASP A 38 -14.77 -4.41 8.31
N PHE A 39 -13.88 -3.42 8.15
CA PHE A 39 -12.89 -3.02 9.14
C PHE A 39 -13.28 -1.83 10.01
N GLU A 40 -14.56 -1.42 10.01
CA GLU A 40 -15.03 -0.30 10.84
C GLU A 40 -14.78 -0.52 12.34
N ASN A 41 -14.76 -1.78 12.79
CA ASN A 41 -14.53 -2.15 14.19
C ASN A 41 -13.29 -3.06 14.38
N GLU A 42 -12.45 -3.19 13.35
CA GLU A 42 -11.29 -4.09 13.35
C GLU A 42 -10.00 -3.31 13.10
N LEU A 43 -8.88 -3.83 13.62
CA LEU A 43 -7.56 -3.24 13.39
C LEU A 43 -6.94 -3.76 12.09
N LEU A 44 -6.45 -2.84 11.27
CA LEU A 44 -5.65 -3.10 10.08
C LEU A 44 -4.15 -2.89 10.37
N GLY A 45 -3.37 -3.95 10.21
CA GLY A 45 -1.91 -3.88 10.23
C GLY A 45 -1.37 -3.18 8.99
N VAL A 46 -0.49 -2.21 9.20
CA VAL A 46 0.17 -1.44 8.14
C VAL A 46 1.65 -1.22 8.46
N VAL A 47 2.49 -1.02 7.46
CA VAL A 47 3.91 -0.70 7.62
C VAL A 47 4.06 0.81 7.75
N GLN A 48 4.80 1.25 8.78
CA GLN A 48 5.08 2.66 9.02
C GLN A 48 5.84 3.27 7.84
N GLY A 49 5.41 4.46 7.39
CA GLY A 49 6.03 5.19 6.28
C GLY A 49 5.68 4.64 4.89
N PHE A 50 4.96 3.52 4.80
CA PHE A 50 4.51 2.97 3.54
C PHE A 50 3.28 3.73 3.02
N SER A 51 3.28 4.02 1.72
CA SER A 51 2.14 4.66 1.05
C SER A 51 1.06 3.65 0.70
N TYR A 52 -0.16 3.95 1.14
CA TYR A 52 -1.38 3.17 0.94
C TYR A 52 -2.41 3.92 0.08
N GLY A 53 -2.15 5.18 -0.26
CA GLY A 53 -3.12 6.04 -0.93
C GLY A 53 -3.84 6.93 0.08
N ARG A 54 -4.16 8.15 -0.38
CA ARG A 54 -4.76 9.19 0.46
C ARG A 54 -6.12 8.74 0.99
N GLU A 55 -6.97 8.20 0.13
CA GLU A 55 -8.34 7.80 0.48
C GLU A 55 -8.37 6.77 1.61
N ILE A 56 -7.51 5.75 1.57
CA ILE A 56 -7.38 4.76 2.63
C ILE A 56 -6.89 5.40 3.93
N LYS A 57 -5.80 6.19 3.87
CA LYS A 57 -5.21 6.79 5.08
C LYS A 57 -6.08 7.86 5.74
N SER A 58 -6.89 8.56 4.97
CA SER A 58 -7.79 9.60 5.50
C SER A 58 -9.18 9.08 5.83
N ASN A 59 -9.45 7.78 5.64
CA ASN A 59 -10.75 7.21 5.96
C ASN A 59 -10.90 7.11 7.50
N PRO A 60 -11.80 7.90 8.13
CA PRO A 60 -11.94 7.91 9.58
C PRO A 60 -12.55 6.63 10.15
N ARG A 61 -13.09 5.77 9.28
CA ARG A 61 -13.66 4.48 9.65
C ARG A 61 -12.64 3.36 9.71
N LEU A 62 -11.39 3.60 9.31
CA LEU A 62 -10.34 2.59 9.37
C LEU A 62 -9.43 2.85 10.57
N HIS A 63 -9.10 1.78 11.30
CA HIS A 63 -8.22 1.83 12.46
C HIS A 63 -6.91 1.11 12.15
N PHE A 64 -5.79 1.83 12.21
CA PHE A 64 -4.49 1.32 11.79
C PHE A 64 -3.57 0.97 12.97
N ALA A 65 -2.96 -0.21 12.91
CA ALA A 65 -1.86 -0.62 13.76
C ALA A 65 -0.55 -0.55 12.95
N PHE A 66 0.26 0.49 13.18
CA PHE A 66 1.53 0.70 12.48
C PHE A 66 2.63 -0.22 13.02
N GLN A 67 3.27 -0.95 12.12
CA GLN A 67 4.38 -1.87 12.42
C GLN A 67 5.61 -1.54 11.56
N LYS A 68 6.75 -2.11 11.94
CA LYS A 68 8.03 -1.86 11.25
C LYS A 68 8.15 -2.56 9.89
N ASP A 69 7.48 -3.70 9.69
CA ASP A 69 7.59 -4.51 8.48
C ASP A 69 6.39 -5.47 8.30
N ASP A 70 6.27 -6.05 7.11
CA ASP A 70 5.22 -7.01 6.76
C ASP A 70 5.28 -8.30 7.61
N VAL A 71 6.47 -8.74 8.02
CA VAL A 71 6.65 -9.98 8.78
C VAL A 71 5.98 -9.86 10.15
N VAL A 72 6.11 -8.71 10.82
CA VAL A 72 5.42 -8.42 12.07
C VAL A 72 3.91 -8.38 11.86
N ASN A 73 3.43 -7.69 10.82
CA ASN A 73 2.00 -7.63 10.52
C ASN A 73 1.39 -9.02 10.30
N ILE A 74 2.01 -9.86 9.47
CA ILE A 74 1.54 -11.23 9.22
C ILE A 74 1.53 -12.06 10.51
N ARG A 75 2.53 -11.91 11.37
CA ARG A 75 2.55 -12.58 12.69
C ARG A 75 1.39 -12.11 13.58
N LEU A 76 1.06 -10.83 13.60
CA LEU A 76 -0.06 -10.31 14.39
C LEU A 76 -1.41 -10.83 13.86
N LEU A 77 -1.58 -10.89 12.54
CA LEU A 77 -2.76 -11.45 11.88
C LEU A 77 -2.96 -12.92 12.26
N LEU A 78 -1.92 -13.75 12.13
CA LEU A 78 -1.96 -15.17 12.49
C LEU A 78 -2.29 -15.41 13.98
N ASN A 79 -1.91 -14.47 14.85
CA ASN A 79 -2.22 -14.50 16.27
C ASN A 79 -3.55 -13.81 16.63
N LYS A 80 -4.36 -13.43 15.64
CA LYS A 80 -5.67 -12.76 15.82
C LYS A 80 -5.59 -11.46 16.64
N ARG A 81 -4.46 -10.75 16.56
CA ARG A 81 -4.27 -9.44 17.23
C ARG A 81 -4.71 -8.27 16.36
N ILE A 82 -4.89 -8.51 15.07
CA ILE A 82 -5.43 -7.59 14.07
C ILE A 82 -6.36 -8.40 13.15
N GLY A 83 -7.37 -7.76 12.58
CA GLY A 83 -8.33 -8.42 11.69
C GLY A 83 -7.79 -8.62 10.27
N GLY A 84 -6.88 -7.75 9.83
CA GLY A 84 -6.34 -7.77 8.47
C GLY A 84 -5.05 -6.99 8.34
N VAL A 85 -4.38 -7.13 7.20
CA VAL A 85 -3.16 -6.40 6.84
C VAL A 85 -3.35 -5.76 5.49
N LEU A 86 -3.01 -4.48 5.36
CA LEU A 86 -2.82 -3.84 4.06
C LEU A 86 -1.35 -3.93 3.68
N GLY A 87 -1.08 -4.59 2.57
CA GLY A 87 0.27 -4.93 2.14
C GLY A 87 0.55 -4.60 0.68
N GLY A 88 1.82 -4.35 0.35
CA GLY A 88 2.25 -4.16 -1.03
C GLY A 88 2.62 -5.46 -1.71
N TYR A 89 2.13 -5.67 -2.91
CA TYR A 89 2.70 -6.70 -3.78
C TYR A 89 4.06 -6.25 -4.35
N PRO A 90 5.09 -7.13 -4.39
CA PRO A 90 5.11 -8.53 -3.95
C PRO A 90 5.56 -8.75 -2.49
N GLY A 91 6.02 -7.71 -1.79
CA GLY A 91 6.68 -7.82 -0.49
C GLY A 91 5.86 -8.57 0.57
N THR A 92 4.58 -8.23 0.71
CA THR A 92 3.72 -8.86 1.73
C THR A 92 3.41 -10.32 1.39
N VAL A 93 3.30 -10.67 0.10
CA VAL A 93 3.14 -12.08 -0.33
C VAL A 93 4.37 -12.90 0.05
N ILE A 94 5.57 -12.32 -0.10
CA ILE A 94 6.81 -12.98 0.34
C ILE A 94 6.80 -13.17 1.87
N ALA A 95 6.33 -12.19 2.63
CA ALA A 95 6.20 -12.31 4.08
C ALA A 95 5.21 -13.42 4.48
N VAL A 96 4.06 -13.54 3.81
CA VAL A 96 3.10 -14.64 4.00
C VAL A 96 3.77 -15.98 3.74
N LYS A 97 4.42 -16.15 2.57
CA LYS A 97 5.04 -17.41 2.15
C LYS A 97 6.21 -17.87 3.02
N LYS A 98 6.80 -16.97 3.82
CA LYS A 98 7.86 -17.31 4.79
C LYS A 98 7.33 -17.95 6.08
N ASN A 99 6.01 -18.08 6.25
CA ASN A 99 5.39 -18.69 7.42
C ASN A 99 4.75 -20.03 7.05
N ASP A 100 4.89 -21.05 7.91
CA ASP A 100 4.30 -22.38 7.70
C ASP A 100 2.76 -22.38 7.70
N ALA A 101 2.15 -21.30 8.20
CA ALA A 101 0.72 -21.09 8.25
C ALA A 101 0.18 -20.23 7.09
N ALA A 102 0.92 -20.12 5.98
CA ALA A 102 0.52 -19.32 4.82
C ALA A 102 -0.87 -19.70 4.28
N ASN A 103 -1.25 -20.98 4.36
CA ASN A 103 -2.55 -21.50 3.95
C ASN A 103 -3.73 -21.01 4.80
N LYS A 104 -3.47 -20.31 5.92
CA LYS A 104 -4.51 -19.70 6.76
C LYS A 104 -4.79 -18.24 6.40
N ILE A 105 -4.10 -17.69 5.40
CA ILE A 105 -4.20 -16.29 5.02
C ILE A 105 -4.84 -16.20 3.64
N HIS A 106 -5.97 -15.52 3.58
CA HIS A 106 -6.68 -15.16 2.37
C HIS A 106 -6.15 -13.84 1.79
N TYR A 107 -6.00 -13.77 0.47
CA TYR A 107 -5.75 -12.55 -0.28
C TYR A 107 -6.02 -12.76 -1.77
N ASP A 108 -6.43 -11.70 -2.47
CA ASP A 108 -6.69 -11.71 -3.90
C ASP A 108 -5.75 -10.72 -4.61
N LEU A 109 -4.94 -11.22 -5.54
CA LEU A 109 -3.98 -10.40 -6.29
C LEU A 109 -4.60 -9.71 -7.50
N ASP A 110 -5.75 -10.19 -7.96
CA ASP A 110 -6.49 -9.66 -9.11
C ASP A 110 -7.46 -8.55 -8.69
N ASN A 111 -7.84 -8.52 -7.41
CA ASN A 111 -8.68 -7.47 -6.81
C ASN A 111 -7.93 -6.64 -5.75
N PRO A 112 -6.97 -5.78 -6.15
CA PRO A 112 -6.29 -4.90 -5.21
C PRO A 112 -7.24 -3.83 -4.66
N VAL A 113 -7.10 -3.50 -3.37
CA VAL A 113 -7.91 -2.43 -2.75
C VAL A 113 -7.46 -1.03 -3.20
N ALA A 114 -6.24 -0.91 -3.71
CA ALA A 114 -5.75 0.30 -4.36
C ALA A 114 -4.59 -0.01 -5.32
N ILE A 115 -4.48 0.78 -6.38
CA ILE A 115 -3.33 0.78 -7.29
C ILE A 115 -2.70 2.17 -7.22
N LEU A 116 -1.41 2.21 -6.86
CA LEU A 116 -0.68 3.46 -6.70
C LEU A 116 0.40 3.60 -7.77
N GLU A 117 0.44 4.76 -8.41
CA GLU A 117 1.39 5.05 -9.48
C GLU A 117 2.74 5.51 -8.93
N SER A 118 3.79 4.80 -9.28
CA SER A 118 5.16 5.25 -9.07
C SER A 118 5.68 5.96 -10.31
N PHE A 119 6.20 7.15 -10.13
CA PHE A 119 6.70 8.04 -11.18
C PHE A 119 7.90 8.84 -10.65
N TYR A 120 8.71 9.36 -11.57
CA TYR A 120 9.73 10.35 -11.23
C TYR A 120 9.08 11.72 -11.03
N VAL A 121 9.70 12.50 -10.16
CA VAL A 121 9.24 13.85 -9.80
C VAL A 121 10.37 14.81 -10.15
N CYS A 122 10.05 15.82 -10.95
CA CYS A 122 10.95 16.89 -11.32
C CYS A 122 10.38 18.21 -10.79
N LYS A 123 11.26 19.20 -10.59
CA LYS A 123 10.82 20.56 -10.25
C LYS A 123 10.01 21.15 -11.41
N ASN A 124 9.00 21.95 -11.10
CA ASN A 124 8.20 22.64 -12.11
C ASN A 124 8.92 23.91 -12.60
N ASP A 125 10.04 23.70 -13.29
CA ASP A 125 10.76 24.72 -14.06
C ASP A 125 11.15 24.15 -15.43
N ALA A 126 11.72 24.98 -16.30
CA ALA A 126 12.02 24.60 -17.68
C ALA A 126 12.92 23.35 -17.76
N ASP A 127 13.90 23.23 -16.85
CA ASP A 127 14.82 22.11 -16.81
C ASP A 127 14.13 20.83 -16.28
N GLY A 128 13.34 20.94 -15.22
CA GLY A 128 12.60 19.80 -14.68
C GLY A 128 11.53 19.28 -15.65
N ILE A 129 10.85 20.16 -16.39
CA ILE A 129 9.92 19.77 -17.46
C ILE A 129 10.66 19.00 -18.56
N LYS A 130 11.82 19.52 -19.00
CA LYS A 130 12.66 18.85 -20.01
C LYS A 130 13.12 17.47 -19.52
N LEU A 131 13.52 17.36 -18.26
CA LEU A 131 13.96 16.11 -17.65
C LEU A 131 12.84 15.07 -17.62
N CYS A 132 11.67 15.40 -17.07
CA CYS A 132 10.55 14.48 -16.96
C CYS A 132 10.02 14.06 -18.36
N ASN A 133 10.03 14.97 -19.33
CA ASN A 133 9.71 14.63 -20.73
C ASN A 133 10.77 13.72 -21.37
N GLY A 134 12.04 13.87 -21.01
CA GLY A 134 13.12 12.98 -21.43
C GLY A 134 12.94 11.57 -20.89
N ILE A 135 12.64 11.43 -19.59
CA ILE A 135 12.35 10.15 -18.93
C ILE A 135 11.18 9.43 -19.63
N ASN A 136 10.14 10.16 -20.02
CA ASN A 136 8.97 9.59 -20.72
C ASN A 136 9.25 9.00 -22.10
N LYS A 137 10.39 9.35 -22.71
CA LYS A 137 10.78 8.92 -24.05
C LYS A 137 11.84 7.80 -24.05
N ALA A 138 12.44 7.53 -22.90
CA ALA A 138 13.37 6.42 -22.70
C ALA A 138 12.60 5.10 -22.58
#